data_AF-X0W8W8-F1
#
_entry.id   AF-X0W8W8-F1
#
_cell.length_a   1.000
_cell.length_b   1.000
_cell.length_c   1.000
_cell.angle_alpha   90.00
_cell.angle_beta   90.00
_cell.angle_gamma   90.00
#
_symmetry.space_group_name_H-M   'P 1'
#
loop_
_entity.id
_entity.type
_entity.pdbx_description
1 polymer ?
#
loop_
_entity_poly.entity_id
_entity_poly.type
_entity_poly.pdbx_seq_one_letter_code
_entity_poly.pdbx_strand_id
1 'polypeptide(L)'
;MWVGLEAEEYDRKYQDKDLLKRIISYFSPYKRAMILVIFFLSISSLTTAFQPIITSIIISNLETSPDLIFILFLILIIFIFNISSWVFNYIRQIYSTRVIGSVVLDI
;
A
#
# COMPACT_ATOMS: atom_id res chain seq x y z
N MET A 1 7.65 -28.65 34.34
CA MET A 1 7.14 -29.74 33.48
C MET A 1 6.02 -29.12 32.67
N TRP A 2 6.22 -28.86 31.37
CA TRP A 2 5.23 -28.21 30.51
C TRP A 2 4.30 -29.28 29.95
N VAL A 3 3.19 -29.54 30.65
CA VAL A 3 2.14 -30.46 30.21
C VAL A 3 1.15 -29.65 29.40
N GLY A 4 1.00 -29.92 28.10
CA GLY A 4 0.05 -29.23 27.22
C GLY A 4 0.62 -28.61 25.93
N LEU A 5 1.88 -28.88 25.58
CA LEU A 5 2.47 -28.52 24.26
C LEU A 5 2.81 -29.74 23.41
N GLU A 6 2.45 -30.94 23.86
CA GLU A 6 2.59 -32.13 23.04
C GLU A 6 1.49 -32.11 21.98
N ALA A 7 1.85 -32.48 20.74
CA ALA A 7 0.91 -32.55 19.64
C ALA A 7 -0.25 -33.47 20.02
N GLU A 8 -1.43 -32.90 20.23
CA GLU A 8 -2.63 -33.66 20.54
C GLU A 8 -2.99 -34.54 19.34
N GLU A 9 -3.61 -35.70 19.58
CA GLU A 9 -4.02 -36.64 18.53
C GLU A 9 -5.01 -36.02 17.52
N TYR A 10 -5.56 -34.85 17.87
CA TYR A 10 -6.41 -34.01 17.04
C TYR A 10 -5.67 -33.06 16.09
N ASP A 11 -4.34 -32.94 16.15
CA ASP A 11 -3.57 -32.04 15.30
C ASP A 11 -3.58 -32.49 13.84
N ARG A 12 -4.44 -31.83 13.05
CA ARG A 12 -4.55 -32.06 11.62
C ARG A 12 -3.34 -31.49 10.92
N LYS A 13 -2.53 -32.36 10.32
CA LYS A 13 -1.43 -31.96 9.43
C LYS A 13 -1.98 -31.50 8.08
N TYR A 14 -1.99 -30.20 7.86
CA TYR A 14 -2.28 -29.60 6.56
C TYR A 14 -0.99 -29.27 5.83
N GLN A 15 -0.97 -29.39 4.49
CA GLN A 15 0.11 -28.80 3.72
C GLN A 15 -0.09 -27.28 3.62
N ASP A 16 1.00 -26.52 3.62
CA ASP A 16 0.99 -25.06 3.52
C ASP A 16 0.20 -24.55 2.31
N LYS A 17 0.26 -25.28 1.18
CA LYS A 17 -0.48 -24.96 -0.03
C LYS A 17 -2.01 -25.00 0.18
N ASP A 18 -2.49 -25.93 0.99
CA ASP A 18 -3.91 -26.11 1.27
C ASP A 18 -4.41 -25.01 2.21
N LEU A 19 -3.59 -24.64 3.19
CA LEU A 19 -3.83 -23.50 4.06
C LEU A 19 -3.86 -22.19 3.28
N LEU A 20 -2.88 -21.94 2.41
CA LEU A 20 -2.85 -20.74 1.57
C LEU A 20 -4.07 -20.64 0.65
N LYS A 21 -4.46 -21.74 0.01
CA LYS A 21 -5.66 -21.78 -0.84
C LYS A 21 -6.92 -21.42 -0.05
N ARG A 22 -7.03 -21.91 1.19
CA ARG A 22 -8.15 -21.61 2.08
C ARG A 22 -8.16 -20.14 2.51
N ILE A 23 -7.02 -19.60 2.92
CA ILE A 23 -6.86 -18.19 3.27
C ILE A 23 -7.28 -17.30 2.10
N ILE A 24 -6.74 -17.55 0.90
CA ILE A 24 -7.06 -16.78 -0.32
C ILE A 24 -8.55 -16.86 -0.66
N SER A 25 -9.21 -17.98 -0.39
CA SER A 25 -10.66 -18.13 -0.62
C SER A 25 -11.49 -17.16 0.22
N TYR A 26 -11.10 -16.86 1.46
CA TYR A 26 -11.80 -15.89 2.31
C TYR A 26 -11.73 -14.46 1.78
N PHE A 27 -10.69 -14.14 1.00
CA PHE A 27 -10.56 -12.83 0.33
C PHE A 27 -11.39 -12.72 -0.97
N SER A 28 -11.94 -13.83 -1.47
CA SER A 28 -12.70 -13.88 -2.72
C SER A 28 -13.91 -12.92 -2.79
N PRO A 29 -14.73 -12.72 -1.74
CA PRO A 29 -15.85 -11.77 -1.76
C PRO A 29 -15.36 -10.32 -1.85
N TYR A 30 -14.14 -10.04 -1.40
CA TYR A 30 -13.56 -8.70 -1.27
C TYR A 30 -12.65 -8.28 -2.44
N LYS A 31 -12.66 -9.03 -3.55
CA LYS A 31 -11.81 -8.77 -4.74
C LYS A 31 -11.92 -7.33 -5.26
N ARG A 32 -13.11 -6.73 -5.26
CA ARG A 32 -13.30 -5.33 -5.71
C ARG A 32 -12.56 -4.34 -4.82
N ALA A 33 -12.63 -4.53 -3.51
CA ALA A 33 -11.91 -3.69 -2.55
C ALA A 33 -10.40 -3.89 -2.67
N MET A 34 -9.93 -5.12 -2.88
CA MET A 34 -8.51 -5.41 -3.16
C MET A 34 -8.00 -4.73 -4.43
N ILE A 35 -8.78 -4.73 -5.52
CA ILE A 35 -8.40 -4.03 -6.75
C ILE A 35 -8.23 -2.53 -6.50
N LEU A 36 -9.14 -1.91 -5.75
CA LEU A 36 -9.02 -0.50 -5.38
C LEU A 36 -7.77 -0.24 -4.53
N VAL A 37 -7.51 -1.10 -3.53
CA VAL A 37 -6.30 -1.02 -2.69
C VAL A 37 -5.04 -1.11 -3.54
N ILE A 38 -4.95 -2.09 -4.44
CA ILE A 38 -3.79 -2.27 -5.34
C ILE A 38 -3.63 -1.05 -6.25
N PHE A 39 -4.72 -0.57 -6.84
CA PHE A 39 -4.70 0.60 -7.73
C PHE A 39 -4.18 1.86 -7.04
N PHE A 40 -4.74 2.22 -5.87
CA PHE A 40 -4.29 3.39 -5.12
C PHE A 40 -2.88 3.22 -4.55
N LEU A 41 -2.49 2.00 -4.17
CA LEU A 41 -1.13 1.70 -3.75
C LEU A 41 -0.15 1.92 -4.91
N SER A 42 -0.44 1.40 -6.10
CA SER A 42 0.41 1.59 -7.28
C SER A 42 0.57 3.07 -7.62
N ILE A 43 -0.52 3.84 -7.64
CA ILE A 43 -0.48 5.29 -7.88
C ILE A 43 0.40 5.99 -6.84
N SER A 44 0.20 5.70 -5.55
CA SER A 44 1.00 6.31 -4.50
C SER A 44 2.48 5.96 -4.63
N SER A 45 2.80 4.71 -4.94
CA SER A 45 4.19 4.28 -5.14
C SER A 45 4.85 5.01 -6.31
N LEU A 46 4.12 5.19 -7.41
CA LEU A 46 4.59 6.01 -8.54
C LEU A 46 4.86 7.45 -8.11
N THR A 47 3.95 8.08 -7.36
CA THR A 47 4.16 9.45 -6.86
C THR A 47 5.43 9.57 -6.02
N THR A 48 5.67 8.61 -5.12
CA THR A 48 6.90 8.60 -4.31
C THR A 48 8.16 8.37 -5.16
N ALA A 49 8.08 7.59 -6.23
CA ALA A 49 9.20 7.33 -7.13
C ALA A 49 9.55 8.54 -8.02
N PHE A 50 8.57 9.39 -8.36
CA PHE A 50 8.81 10.60 -9.15
C PHE A 50 9.46 11.74 -8.37
N GLN A 51 9.34 11.75 -7.05
CA GLN A 51 9.87 12.82 -6.19
C GLN A 51 11.37 13.12 -6.37
N PRO A 52 12.29 12.14 -6.39
CA PRO A 52 13.72 12.42 -6.63
C PRO A 52 13.99 12.96 -8.05
N ILE A 53 13.24 12.51 -9.05
CA ILE A 53 13.41 12.96 -10.45
C ILE A 53 13.05 14.45 -10.57
N ILE A 54 11.91 14.86 -10.01
CA ILE A 54 11.47 16.26 -10.07
C ILE A 54 12.44 17.15 -9.25
N THR A 55 12.93 16.65 -8.12
CA THR A 55 13.92 17.37 -7.30
C THR A 55 15.21 17.63 -8.09
N SER A 56 15.70 16.64 -8.85
CA SER A 56 16.85 16.82 -9.73
C SER A 56 16.62 17.90 -10.79
N ILE A 57 15.43 17.94 -11.40
CA ILE A 57 15.09 18.95 -12.41
C ILE A 57 15.11 20.35 -11.80
N ILE A 58 14.57 20.53 -10.59
CA ILE A 58 14.58 21.82 -9.90
C ILE A 58 16.02 22.29 -9.65
N ILE A 59 16.89 21.42 -9.16
CA ILE A 59 18.28 21.74 -8.86
C ILE A 59 19.02 22.13 -10.14
N SER A 60 18.87 21.37 -11.24
CA SER A 60 19.52 21.70 -12.51
C SER A 60 19.05 23.03 -13.11
N ASN A 61 17.77 23.40 -12.94
CA ASN A 61 17.26 24.69 -13.41
C ASN A 61 17.78 25.87 -12.55
N LEU A 62 17.93 25.66 -11.24
CA LEU A 62 18.54 26.65 -10.34
C LEU A 62 19.99 26.99 -10.74
N GLU A 63 20.76 26.01 -11.21
CA GLU A 63 22.16 26.18 -11.60
C GLU A 63 22.34 26.87 -12.96
N THR A 64 21.41 26.67 -13.90
CA THR A 64 21.57 27.12 -15.29
C THR A 64 20.86 28.44 -15.58
N SER A 65 19.65 28.65 -15.08
CA SER A 65 18.86 29.86 -15.31
C SER A 65 17.81 30.00 -14.20
N PRO A 66 18.15 30.66 -13.08
CA PRO A 66 17.26 30.76 -11.93
C PRO A 66 16.07 31.67 -12.24
N ASP A 67 14.94 31.08 -12.62
CA ASP A 67 13.62 31.73 -12.66
C ASP A 67 12.81 31.36 -11.42
N LEU A 68 12.66 32.31 -10.50
CA LEU A 68 11.93 32.14 -9.25
C LEU A 68 10.47 31.75 -9.45
N ILE A 69 9.80 32.24 -10.50
CA ILE A 69 8.39 31.95 -10.76
C ILE A 69 8.24 30.49 -11.18
N PHE A 70 9.13 30.02 -12.08
CA PHE A 70 9.16 28.64 -12.51
C PHE A 70 9.48 27.66 -11.37
N ILE A 71 10.44 27.99 -10.51
CA ILE A 71 10.80 27.16 -9.35
C ILE A 71 9.64 27.09 -8.36
N LEU A 72 9.00 28.22 -8.04
CA LEU A 72 7.85 28.26 -7.13
C LEU A 72 6.68 27.42 -7.67
N PHE A 73 6.45 27.47 -8.99
CA PHE A 73 5.46 26.65 -9.66
C PHE A 73 5.75 25.14 -9.52
N LEU A 74 7.01 24.72 -9.71
CA LEU A 74 7.41 23.31 -9.52
C LEU A 74 7.26 22.85 -8.07
N ILE A 75 7.60 23.70 -7.09
CA ILE A 75 7.41 23.41 -5.66
C ILE A 75 5.91 23.21 -5.36
N LEU A 76 5.04 24.08 -5.88
CA LEU A 76 3.60 23.97 -5.68
C LEU A 76 3.05 22.67 -6.28
N ILE A 77 3.52 22.28 -7.47
CA ILE A 77 3.18 20.99 -8.07
C ILE A 77 3.58 19.85 -7.14
N ILE A 78 4.85 19.79 -6.69
CA ILE A 78 5.31 18.72 -5.80
C ILE A 78 4.46 18.64 -4.53
N PHE A 79 4.09 19.80 -3.97
CA PHE A 79 3.26 19.88 -2.78
C PHE A 79 1.87 19.26 -3.01
N ILE A 80 1.21 19.59 -4.13
CA ILE A 80 -0.09 19.01 -4.51
C ILE A 80 0.03 17.50 -4.73
N PHE A 81 1.09 17.04 -5.40
CA PHE A 81 1.35 15.62 -5.63
C PHE A 81 1.54 14.86 -4.30
N ASN A 82 2.29 15.43 -3.35
CA ASN A 82 2.49 14.83 -2.03
C ASN A 82 1.17 14.74 -1.24
N ILE A 83 0.37 15.80 -1.23
CA ILE A 83 -0.95 15.77 -0.58
C ILE A 83 -1.83 14.69 -1.21
N SER A 84 -1.85 14.61 -2.55
CA SER A 84 -2.64 13.61 -3.27
C SER A 84 -2.18 12.18 -2.95
N SER A 85 -0.87 11.93 -2.92
CA SER A 85 -0.31 10.64 -2.51
C SER A 85 -0.70 10.27 -1.09
N TRP A 86 -0.65 11.23 -0.16
CA TRP A 86 -1.09 11.02 1.22
C TRP A 86 -2.59 10.64 1.28
N VAL A 87 -3.46 11.35 0.55
CA VAL A 87 -4.90 11.04 0.47
C VAL A 87 -5.13 9.65 -0.11
N PHE A 88 -4.44 9.27 -1.20
CA PHE A 88 -4.59 7.94 -1.79
C PHE A 88 -4.12 6.83 -0.85
N ASN A 89 -3.02 7.06 -0.12
CA ASN A 89 -2.56 6.12 0.90
C ASN A 89 -3.54 6.01 2.07
N TYR A 90 -4.14 7.11 2.49
CA TYR A 90 -5.16 7.10 3.53
C TYR A 90 -6.39 6.29 3.11
N ILE A 91 -6.87 6.50 1.88
CA ILE A 91 -7.98 5.73 1.29
C ILE A 91 -7.61 4.24 1.27
N ARG A 92 -6.44 3.89 0.74
CA ARG A 92 -5.91 2.52 0.74
C ARG A 92 -5.93 1.90 2.14
N GLN A 93 -5.50 2.64 3.16
CA GLN A 93 -5.45 2.16 4.54
C GLN A 93 -6.84 1.81 5.07
N ILE A 94 -7.85 2.66 4.85
CA ILE A 94 -9.23 2.39 5.28
C ILE A 94 -9.76 1.11 4.64
N TYR A 95 -9.61 0.96 3.33
CA TYR A 95 -10.10 -0.23 2.62
C TYR A 95 -9.35 -1.49 3.05
N SER A 96 -8.04 -1.42 3.26
CA SER A 96 -7.26 -2.55 3.75
C SER A 96 -7.72 -3.01 5.13
N THR A 97 -7.92 -2.08 6.07
CA THR A 97 -8.42 -2.41 7.42
C THR A 97 -9.83 -3.00 7.37
N ARG A 98 -10.73 -2.47 6.52
CA ARG A 98 -12.08 -3.04 6.36
C ARG A 98 -12.02 -4.47 5.83
N VAL A 99 -11.25 -4.73 4.78
CA VAL A 99 -11.13 -6.08 4.19
C VAL A 99 -10.55 -7.06 5.21
N ILE A 100 -9.48 -6.69 5.92
CA ILE A 100 -8.88 -7.56 6.93
C ILE A 100 -9.88 -7.83 8.06
N GLY A 101 -10.57 -6.80 8.55
CA GLY A 101 -11.58 -6.95 9.61
C GLY A 101 -12.73 -7.86 9.20
N SER A 102 -13.24 -7.72 7.98
CA SER A 102 -14.31 -8.58 7.47
C SER A 102 -13.86 -10.03 7.28
N VAL A 103 -12.64 -10.27 6.79
CA VAL A 103 -12.08 -11.63 6.67
C VAL A 103 -11.92 -12.29 8.04
N VAL A 104 -11.47 -11.57 9.06
CA VAL A 104 -11.35 -12.11 10.42
C VAL A 104 -12.71 -12.46 11.03
N LEU A 105 -13.77 -11.70 10.70
CA LEU A 105 -15.14 -12.03 11.13
C LEU A 105 -15.71 -13.28 10.44
N ASP A 106 -15.27 -13.56 9.21
CA ASP A 106 -15.74 -14.70 8.40
C ASP A 106 -14.99 -16.02 8.69
N ILE A 107 -13.90 -15.99 9.47
CA ILE A 107 -13.09 -17.15 9.89
C ILE A 107 -13.62 -17.73 11.21
#